data_AF-A0A9D4GFM3-F1
#
_entry.id   AF-A0A9D4GFM3-F1
#
_cell.length_a   1.000
_cell.length_b   1.000
_cell.length_c   1.000
_cell.angle_alpha   90.00
_cell.angle_beta   90.00
_cell.angle_gamma   90.00
#
_symmetry.space_group_name_H-M   'P 1'
#
loop_
_entity.id
_entity.type
_entity.pdbx_description
1 polymer ?
#
loop_
_entity_poly.entity_id
_entity_poly.type
_entity_poly.pdbx_seq_one_letter_code
_entity_poly.pdbx_strand_id
1 'polypeptide(L)' 'MTTIATWRSEGKRVSMFLDDGFDTHDNYEETKKLACDINQELLPSGFIPNADKSIPEPIQEME' A
#
# COMPACT_ATOMS: atom_id res chain seq x y z
N MET A 1 -1.47 1.88 -16.31
CA MET A 1 -1.96 2.74 -15.20
C MET A 1 -2.52 1.80 -14.16
N THR A 2 -1.78 1.57 -13.08
CA THR A 2 -2.25 0.64 -12.04
C THR A 2 -3.36 1.31 -11.25
N THR A 3 -4.44 0.58 -11.00
CA THR A 3 -5.59 1.09 -10.24
C THR A 3 -5.74 0.27 -8.97
N ILE A 4 -6.41 0.83 -7.95
CA ILE A 4 -6.83 0.07 -6.76
C ILE A 4 -7.61 -1.19 -7.14
N ALA A 5 -8.41 -1.12 -8.20
CA ALA A 5 -9.16 -2.28 -8.71
C ALA A 5 -8.22 -3.39 -9.20
N THR A 6 -7.11 -3.03 -9.86
CA THR A 6 -6.07 -3.97 -10.29
C THR A 6 -5.43 -4.66 -9.07
N TRP A 7 -4.99 -3.90 -8.07
CA TRP A 7 -4.41 -4.48 -6.84
C TRP A 7 -5.36 -5.45 -6.13
N ARG A 8 -6.63 -5.06 -6.01
CA ARG A 8 -7.65 -5.93 -5.40
C ARG A 8 -7.89 -7.19 -6.22
N SER A 9 -7.84 -7.12 -7.54
CA SER A 9 -7.95 -8.31 -8.40
C SER A 9 -6.76 -9.26 -8.28
N GLU A 10 -5.59 -8.75 -7.87
CA GLU A 10 -4.38 -9.52 -7.56
C GLU A 10 -4.39 -10.10 -6.14
N GLY A 11 -5.43 -9.82 -5.34
CA GLY A 11 -5.54 -10.26 -3.95
C GLY A 11 -4.83 -9.37 -2.93
N LYS A 12 -4.26 -8.23 -3.36
CA LYS A 12 -3.67 -7.25 -2.45
C LYS A 12 -4.76 -6.60 -1.59
N ARG A 13 -4.61 -6.63 -0.27
CA ARG A 13 -5.58 -6.08 0.68
C ARG A 13 -5.28 -4.59 0.89
N VAL A 14 -5.80 -3.75 -0.02
CA VAL A 14 -5.57 -2.30 -0.02
C VAL A 14 -6.90 -1.55 0.11
N SER A 15 -6.93 -0.59 1.03
CA SER A 15 -8.02 0.36 1.19
C SER A 15 -7.52 1.77 0.90
N MET A 16 -8.34 2.56 0.20
CA MET A 16 -8.01 3.94 -0.15
C MET A 16 -9.27 4.79 -0.13
N PHE A 17 -9.11 6.04 0.32
CA PHE A 17 -10.09 7.10 0.24
C PHE A 17 -9.38 8.37 -0.24
N LEU A 18 -9.67 8.78 -1.47
CA LEU A 18 -8.95 9.87 -2.15
C LEU A 18 -7.43 9.58 -2.24
N ASP A 19 -6.59 10.41 -1.63
CA ASP A 19 -5.13 10.28 -1.56
C ASP A 19 -4.63 9.51 -0.33
N ASP A 20 -5.50 9.29 0.67
CA ASP A 20 -5.16 8.52 1.86
C ASP A 20 -5.46 7.03 1.67
N GLY A 21 -4.54 6.17 2.12
CA GLY A 21 -4.68 4.73 1.97
C GLY A 21 -3.82 3.94 2.94
N PHE A 22 -4.18 2.68 3.09
CA PHE A 22 -3.40 1.70 3.84
C PHE A 22 -3.56 0.31 3.22
N ASP A 23 -2.55 -0.51 3.45
CA ASP A 23 -2.53 -1.92 3.12
C ASP A 23 -2.38 -2.78 4.38
N THR A 24 -2.69 -4.07 4.27
CA THR A 24 -2.67 -4.99 5.41
C THR A 24 -2.38 -6.43 4.96
N HIS A 25 -1.74 -7.20 5.83
CA HIS A 25 -1.61 -8.65 5.68
C HIS A 25 -1.65 -9.34 7.04
N ASP A 26 -1.76 -10.67 7.03
CA ASP A 26 -1.82 -11.50 8.24
C ASP A 26 -0.47 -11.60 8.99
N ASN A 27 0.62 -11.05 8.42
CA ASN A 27 1.93 -11.02 9.07
C ASN A 27 2.75 -9.80 8.65
N TYR A 28 3.76 -9.48 9.46
CA TYR A 28 4.61 -8.31 9.29
C TYR A 28 5.34 -8.30 7.94
N GLU A 29 5.99 -9.40 7.58
CA GLU A 29 6.84 -9.49 6.38
C GLU A 29 6.04 -9.29 5.09
N GLU A 30 4.87 -9.91 4.98
CA GLU A 30 3.99 -9.74 3.82
C GLU A 30 3.39 -8.33 3.76
N THR A 31 3.07 -7.71 4.90
CA THR A 31 2.60 -6.31 4.94
C THR A 31 3.70 -5.37 4.48
N LYS A 32 4.93 -5.56 4.97
CA LYS A 32 6.10 -4.77 4.57
C LYS A 32 6.40 -4.91 3.08
N LYS A 33 6.33 -6.14 2.57
CA LYS A 33 6.51 -6.41 1.14
C LYS A 33 5.44 -5.71 0.30
N LEU A 34 4.17 -5.79 0.73
CA LEU A 34 3.06 -5.15 0.04
C LEU A 34 3.21 -3.62 0.00
N ALA A 35 3.59 -3.00 1.11
CA ALA A 35 3.88 -1.57 1.17
C ALA A 35 4.98 -1.15 0.18
N CYS A 36 6.06 -1.94 0.07
CA CYS A 36 7.13 -1.74 -0.92
C CYS A 36 6.62 -1.86 -2.36
N ASP A 37 5.85 -2.90 -2.67
CA ASP A 37 5.31 -3.16 -4.01
C ASP A 37 4.41 -2.00 -4.47
N ILE A 38 3.47 -1.57 -3.61
CA ILE A 38 2.57 -0.45 -3.89
C ILE A 38 3.37 0.85 -4.14
N ASN A 39 4.36 1.13 -3.30
CA ASN A 39 5.19 2.32 -3.44
C ASN A 39 5.93 2.33 -4.78
N GLN A 40 6.53 1.21 -5.17
CA GLN A 40 7.22 1.06 -6.46
C GLN A 40 6.28 1.20 -7.66
N GLU A 41 5.03 0.75 -7.56
CA GLU A 41 4.04 0.87 -8.63
C GLU A 41 3.43 2.28 -8.78
N LEU A 42 3.39 3.04 -7.68
CA LEU A 42 2.89 4.42 -7.66
C LEU A 42 3.87 5.41 -8.32
N LEU A 43 5.17 5.23 -8.14
CA LEU A 43 6.20 6.15 -8.65
C LEU A 43 6.15 6.35 -10.18
N PRO A 44 6.10 5.29 -11.03
CA PRO A 44 5.98 5.45 -12.49
C PRO A 44 4.66 6.09 -12.93
N SER A 45 3.64 6.03 -12.09
CA SER A 45 2.33 6.63 -12.34
C SER A 45 2.27 8.12 -11.93
N GLY A 46 3.39 8.68 -11.43
CA GLY A 46 3.50 10.08 -11.02
C GLY A 46 2.98 10.38 -9.62
N PHE A 47 2.61 9.35 -8.85
CA PHE A 47 2.18 9.49 -7.46
C PHE A 47 3.41 9.38 -6.55
N ILE A 48 3.73 10.48 -5.88
CA ILE A 48 4.88 10.57 -4.97
C ILE A 48 4.34 10.52 -3.54
N PRO A 49 4.67 9.48 -2.75
CA PRO A 49 4.29 9.40 -1.35
C PRO A 49 4.79 10.62 -0.55
N ASN A 50 3.96 11.13 0.35
CA ASN A 50 4.35 12.23 1.23
C ASN A 50 5.20 11.67 2.38
N ALA A 51 6.50 12.00 2.40
CA ALA A 51 7.45 11.46 3.38
C ALA A 51 7.10 11.78 4.85
N ASP A 52 6.32 12.83 5.11
CA ASP A 52 5.93 13.23 6.47
C ASP A 52 4.68 12.49 6.97
N LYS A 53 3.93 11.84 6.06
CA LYS A 53 2.65 11.18 6.35
C LYS A 53 2.64 9.69 6.05
N SER A 54 3.38 9.28 5.02
CA SER A 54 3.43 7.91 4.56
C SER A 54 4.39 7.10 5.41
N ILE A 55 3.93 5.95 5.91
CA ILE A 55 4.72 5.03 6.73
C ILE A 55 4.95 3.77 5.89
N PRO A 56 6.20 3.48 5.46
CA PRO A 56 6.51 2.34 4.61
C PRO A 56 6.71 1.03 5.39
N GLU A 57 6.40 1.02 6.69
CA GLU A 57 6.58 -0.12 7.59
C GLU A 57 5.25 -0.46 8.27
N PRO A 58 4.98 -1.75 8.54
CA PRO A 58 3.82 -2.15 9.33
C PRO A 58 3.92 -1.56 10.74
N ILE A 59 2.85 -0.87 11.18
CA ILE A 59 2.79 -0.22 12.50
C ILE A 59 1.57 -0.64 13.34
N GLN A 60 0.71 -1.49 12.79
CA GLN A 60 -0.52 -1.95 13.45
C GLN A 60 -0.59 -3.47 13.35
N GLU A 61 -1.01 -4.10 14.45
CA GLU A 61 -1.30 -5.53 14.53
C GLU A 61 -2.82 -5.70 14.63
N MET A 62 -3.37 -6.72 13.96
CA MET A 62 -4.77 -7.08 14.13
C MET A 62 -4.91 -7.89 15.42
N GLU A 63 -5.87 -7.52 16.28
CA GLU A 63 -6.23 -8.27 17.49
C GLU A 63 -6.86 -9.64 17.19
#